data_AF-X1VXF9-F1
#
_entry.id   AF-X1VXF9-F1
#
_cell.length_a   1.000
_cell.length_b   1.000
_cell.length_c   1.000
_cell.angle_alpha   90.00
_cell.angle_beta   90.00
_cell.angle_gamma   90.00
#
_symmetry.space_group_name_H-M   'P 1'
#
loop_
_entity.id
_entity.type
_entity.pdbx_description
1 polymer ?
#
loop_
_entity_poly.entity_id
_entity_poly.type
_entity_poly.pdbx_seq_one_letter_code
_entity_poly.pdbx_strand_id
1 'polypeptide(L)' 'IKALSTMLEHINSLDKKGLTQLYMKQLRKGRLSDRGGAGLGFIDIKRKTGKDLKYDFLPIDKDTSFFLLTSTVSRTI' A
#
# COMPACT_ATOMS: atom_id res chain seq x y z
N ILE A 1 -7.75 -8.94 -6.82
CA ILE A 1 -6.36 -9.36 -6.50
C ILE A 1 -5.34 -8.61 -7.35
N LYS A 2 -5.26 -8.84 -8.68
CA LYS A 2 -4.22 -8.27 -9.58
C LYS A 2 -3.95 -6.76 -9.40
N ALA A 3 -4.99 -5.93 -9.42
CA ALA A 3 -4.83 -4.47 -9.28
C ALA A 3 -4.22 -4.04 -7.93
N LEU A 4 -4.57 -4.72 -6.83
CA LEU A 4 -4.04 -4.43 -5.50
C LEU A 4 -2.59 -4.94 -5.37
N SER A 5 -2.28 -6.13 -5.88
CA SER A 5 -0.91 -6.66 -5.90
C SER A 5 0.04 -5.73 -6.66
N THR A 6 -0.33 -5.31 -7.87
CA THR A 6 0.49 -4.39 -8.67
C THR A 6 0.69 -3.03 -7.96
N MET A 7 -0.32 -2.54 -7.24
CA MET A 7 -0.19 -1.33 -6.44
C MET A 7 0.81 -1.51 -5.29
N LEU A 8 0.73 -2.60 -4.55
CA LEU A 8 1.63 -2.89 -3.42
C LEU A 8 3.07 -3.15 -3.89
N GLU A 9 3.25 -3.87 -5.00
CA GLU A 9 4.55 -4.08 -5.66
C GLU A 9 5.18 -2.75 -6.07
N HIS A 10 4.40 -1.87 -6.71
CA HIS A 10 4.87 -0.54 -7.08
C HIS A 10 5.30 0.25 -5.85
N ILE A 11 4.48 0.28 -4.79
CA ILE A 11 4.83 0.97 -3.53
C ILE A 11 6.11 0.42 -2.91
N ASN A 12 6.27 -0.91 -2.85
CA ASN A 12 7.46 -1.55 -2.29
C ASN A 12 8.73 -1.29 -3.11
N SER A 13 8.61 -1.14 -4.44
CA SER A 13 9.73 -0.84 -5.33
C SER A 13 10.32 0.57 -5.18
N LEU A 14 9.59 1.49 -4.54
CA LEU A 14 9.98 2.89 -4.43
C LEU A 14 10.89 3.15 -3.24
N ASP A 15 11.88 4.01 -3.47
CA ASP A 15 12.74 4.57 -2.44
C ASP A 15 12.01 5.70 -1.67
N LYS A 16 12.67 6.25 -0.64
CA LYS A 16 12.08 7.31 0.21
C LYS A 16 11.66 8.54 -0.60
N LYS A 17 12.43 8.91 -1.62
CA LYS A 17 12.14 10.06 -2.49
C LYS A 17 10.93 9.77 -3.37
N GLY A 18 10.92 8.62 -4.05
CA GLY A 18 9.84 8.15 -4.89
C GLY A 18 8.53 8.01 -4.13
N LEU A 19 8.55 7.45 -2.92
CA LEU A 19 7.38 7.36 -2.04
C LEU A 19 6.83 8.73 -1.67
N THR A 20 7.70 9.70 -1.38
CA THR A 20 7.27 11.07 -1.05
C THR A 20 6.63 11.75 -2.26
N GLN A 21 7.20 11.59 -3.45
CA GLN A 21 6.62 12.11 -4.69
C GLN A 21 5.26 11.47 -4.98
N LEU A 22 5.15 10.14 -4.85
CA LEU A 22 3.91 9.40 -5.05
C LEU A 22 2.83 9.85 -4.05
N TYR A 23 3.20 10.02 -2.78
CA TYR A 23 2.29 10.54 -1.75
C TYR A 23 1.74 11.91 -2.11
N MET A 24 2.61 12.86 -2.48
CA MET A 24 2.19 14.22 -2.86
C MET A 24 1.34 14.23 -4.13
N LYS A 25 1.67 13.38 -5.11
CA LYS A 25 0.88 13.20 -6.33
C LYS A 25 -0.53 12.72 -6.01
N GLN A 26 -0.68 11.73 -5.13
CA GLN A 26 -2.00 11.24 -4.72
C GLN A 26 -2.78 12.25 -3.88
N LEU A 27 -2.09 13.05 -3.04
CA LEU A 27 -2.73 14.12 -2.29
C LEU A 27 -3.31 15.21 -3.22
N ARG A 28 -2.58 15.57 -4.28
CA ARG A 28 -2.97 16.58 -5.28
C ARG A 28 -4.08 16.13 -6.23
N LYS A 29 -4.16 14.83 -6.52
CA LYS A 29 -5.22 14.27 -7.38
C LYS A 29 -6.61 14.26 -6.73
N GLY A 30 -6.70 14.62 -5.45
CA GLY A 30 -7.95 14.67 -4.70
C GLY A 30 -8.30 13.34 -4.05
N ARG A 31 -8.69 13.40 -2.77
CA ARG A 31 -9.53 12.35 -2.16
C ARG A 31 -10.82 12.32 -2.98
N LEU A 32 -11.21 11.15 -3.47
CA LEU A 32 -12.45 10.81 -4.18
C LEU A 32 -12.16 10.36 -5.63
N SER A 33 -11.74 9.11 -5.78
CA SER A 33 -12.48 8.30 -6.77
C SER A 33 -13.90 8.13 -6.23
N ASP A 34 -14.89 7.92 -7.09
CA ASP A 34 -16.32 7.76 -6.73
C ASP A 34 -16.59 6.64 -5.69
N ARG A 35 -15.57 5.85 -5.32
CA ARG A 35 -15.61 4.75 -4.35
C ARG A 35 -14.72 4.94 -3.11
N GLY A 36 -14.16 6.14 -2.89
CA GLY A 36 -13.47 6.50 -1.65
C GLY A 36 -12.02 6.01 -1.53
N GLY A 37 -11.08 6.86 -1.97
CA GLY A 37 -9.79 7.09 -1.27
C GLY A 37 -8.78 5.95 -1.04
N ALA A 38 -8.93 4.76 -1.63
CA ALA A 38 -8.04 3.64 -1.34
C ALA A 38 -6.68 3.76 -2.07
N GLY A 39 -5.59 3.88 -1.30
CA GLY A 39 -4.21 3.84 -1.81
C GLY A 39 -3.23 4.74 -1.03
N LEU A 40 -3.71 5.87 -0.49
CA LEU A 40 -2.88 6.80 0.28
C LEU A 40 -2.34 6.16 1.56
N GLY A 41 -3.17 5.34 2.24
CA GLY A 41 -2.79 4.64 3.46
C GLY A 41 -1.60 3.70 3.28
N PHE A 42 -1.55 2.91 2.19
CA PHE A 42 -0.42 2.01 1.93
C PHE A 42 0.88 2.77 1.72
N ILE A 43 0.84 3.87 0.93
CA ILE A 43 2.00 4.74 0.73
C ILE A 43 2.48 5.29 2.08
N ASP A 44 1.56 5.76 2.93
CA ASP A 44 1.88 6.34 4.22
C ASP A 44 2.46 5.31 5.20
N ILE A 45 1.91 4.08 5.23
CA ILE A 45 2.46 2.97 6.04
C ILE A 45 3.91 2.70 5.64
N LYS A 46 4.18 2.45 4.35
CA LYS A 46 5.54 2.17 3.84
C LYS A 46 6.51 3.31 4.15
N ARG A 47 6.07 4.58 4.03
CA ARG A 47 6.87 5.77 4.36
C ARG A 47 7.21 5.85 5.85
N LYS A 48 6.25 5.57 6.74
CA LYS A 48 6.41 5.67 8.19
C LYS A 48 7.23 4.52 8.75
N THR A 49 7.05 3.31 8.24
CA THR A 49 7.79 2.13 8.74
C THR A 49 9.15 1.97 8.10
N GLY A 50 9.33 2.43 6.85
CA GLY A 50 10.53 2.18 6.05
C GLY A 50 10.72 0.71 5.68
N LYS A 51 9.73 -0.16 5.95
CA LYS A 51 9.76 -1.60 5.69
C LYS A 51 8.79 -1.95 4.58
N ASP A 52 9.12 -2.96 3.77
CA ASP A 52 8.20 -3.49 2.75
C ASP A 52 6.87 -3.91 3.36
N LEU A 53 5.80 -3.58 2.64
CA LEU A 53 4.47 -4.09 2.92
C LEU A 53 4.43 -5.55 2.48
N LYS A 54 4.45 -6.48 3.44
CA LYS A 54 4.27 -7.90 3.15
C LYS A 54 2.79 -8.19 3.03
N TYR A 55 2.38 -8.91 1.99
CA TYR A 55 0.98 -9.24 1.79
C TYR A 55 0.80 -10.62 1.20
N ASP A 56 -0.39 -11.18 1.40
CA ASP A 56 -0.81 -12.44 0.80
C ASP A 56 -2.33 -12.41 0.52
N PHE A 57 -2.78 -13.27 -0.40
CA PHE A 57 -4.18 -13.49 -0.72
C PHE A 57 -4.47 -14.98 -0.57
N LEU A 58 -5.09 -15.35 0.55
CA LEU A 58 -5.45 -16.74 0.83
C LEU A 58 -6.81 -17.04 0.18
N PRO A 59 -6.89 -17.90 -0.84
CA PRO A 59 -8.16 -18.20 -1.51
C PRO A 59 -9.12 -18.89 -0.52
N ILE A 60 -10.36 -18.41 -0.48
CA ILE A 60 -11.46 -19.02 0.30
C ILE A 60 -12.34 -19.85 -0.64
N ASP A 61 -12.68 -19.27 -1.79
CA ASP A 61 -13.46 -19.91 -2.85
C ASP A 61 -13.04 -19.34 -4.23
N LYS A 62 -13.86 -19.57 -5.26
CA LYS A 62 -13.58 -19.18 -6.65
C LYS A 62 -13.51 -17.66 -6.85
N ASP A 63 -14.25 -16.90 -6.06
CA ASP A 63 -14.45 -15.47 -6.24
C ASP A 63 -13.92 -14.64 -5.05
N THR A 64 -13.64 -15.30 -3.92
CA THR A 64 -13.29 -14.65 -2.65
C THR A 64 -11.93 -15.09 -2.12
N SER A 65 -11.17 -14.14 -1.57
CA SER A 65 -9.91 -14.42 -0.89
C SER A 65 -9.75 -13.54 0.35
N PHE A 66 -9.10 -14.08 1.38
CA PHE A 66 -8.68 -13.33 2.54
C PHE A 66 -7.41 -12.54 2.22
N PHE A 67 -7.48 -11.22 2.30
CA PHE A 67 -6.31 -10.34 2.12
C PHE A 67 -5.59 -10.13 3.45
N LEU A 68 -4.34 -10.58 3.53
CA LEU A 68 -3.46 -10.35 4.65
C LEU A 68 -2.45 -9.26 4.31
N LEU A 69 -2.33 -8.25 5.17
CA LEU A 69 -1.30 -7.22 5.09
C LEU A 69 -0.54 -7.16 6.42
N THR A 70 0.79 -7.24 6.34
CA THR A 70 1.67 -7.09 7.49
C THR A 70 2.62 -5.92 7.27
N SER A 71 2.68 -5.04 8.27
CA SER A 71 3.63 -3.93 8.33
C SER A 71 4.40 -3.99 9.65
N THR A 72 5.71 -3.81 9.59
CA THR A 72 6.60 -3.90 10.76
C THR A 72 7.10 -2.52 11.13
N VAL A 73 6.85 -2.09 12.37
CA VAL A 73 7.40 -0.86 12.93
C VAL A 73 8.62 -1.21 13.78
N SER A 74 9.79 -0.69 13.41
CA SER A 74 11.00 -0.84 14.23
C SER A 74 10.91 0.09 15.44
N ARG A 75 11.18 -0.44 16.64
CA ARG A 75 11.33 0.34 17.87
C ARG A 75 12.82 0.44 18.18
N THR A 76 13.36 1.66 18.18
CA THR A 76 14.71 1.90 18.70
C THR A 76 14.61 1.93 20.22
N ILE A 77 15.35 1.05 20.89
CA ILE A 77 15.57 1.07 22.34
C ILE A 77 16.71 2.04 22.62
#